data_AF-A0A933CS60-F1
#
_entry.id   AF-A0A933CS60-F1
#
_cell.length_a   1.000
_cell.length_b   1.000
_cell.length_c   1.000
_cell.angle_alpha   90.00
_cell.angle_beta   90.00
_cell.angle_gamma   90.00
#
_symmetry.space_group_name_H-M   'P 1'
#
loop_
_entity.id
_entity.type
_entity.pdbx_description
1 polymer ?
#
loop_
_entity_poly.entity_id
_entity_poly.type
_entity_poly.pdbx_seq_one_letter_code
_entity_poly.pdbx_strand_id
1 'polypeptide(L)'
;MRDPALLIPLTGALLLVYLAVLPLFVLLLSSLEREIGPRQYALTLQNYLAAYASPYTYSTFKNSVVFAGGSAGLAFALGTILAWLAERTNTPLRIAFVPVAVVPLILPGVLEAIAWIFLLSPKFGYLNMALMSIFGLESPPFNVFSMSGMIWVQAVGQVPLAFLMMVAAFKSMDPSLEESAMMSGASNWQTLRRITLRLLMPTSASVLLLLFVRSLESFEIPALIGIPARIFVYTSEIFLAFNEYPPDYGRGAALAVGLLMLSAVGVWLYTRGTRERERYQTVTGKAFRPREFNLGRWRWVGFAFFMTYFVIVVLLPFLVMLWASFLPFFAAPSRKALELLSLENYGYLLEFAPFRLAMKNSILLALMSASAVMVLTSLIAWIVYKSRLPGSWMLDFLAFVPIAVPGIVLGMALILLYVAFPLPIYGTLWVLLIAYMTKYLPYGMRSASGSIIQVHSELEEAAGTSGASWWQTFWRVTLPLLRPGFVAGWIYVFIVSFREFSTSILLATGESRVLSILLFTMFEQGQVTVVAAIGIVMILTLLAIVAVFYKVSGRVGIQT
;
A
#
# COMPACT_ATOMS: atom_id res chain seq x y z
N MET A 1 -35.41 24.90 15.50
CA MET A 1 -34.75 25.24 14.22
C MET A 1 -33.65 24.21 13.96
N ARG A 2 -33.93 23.15 13.21
CA ARG A 2 -32.89 22.21 12.76
C ARG A 2 -33.18 21.95 11.29
N ASP A 3 -32.44 22.65 10.44
CA ASP A 3 -32.48 22.43 9.01
C ASP A 3 -32.06 20.97 8.74
N PRO A 4 -32.92 20.11 8.15
CA PRO A 4 -32.56 18.72 7.85
C PRO A 4 -31.31 18.62 6.95
N ALA A 5 -30.96 19.69 6.24
CA ALA A 5 -29.71 19.82 5.49
C ALA A 5 -28.44 19.71 6.36
N LEU A 6 -28.52 20.01 7.67
CA LEU A 6 -27.38 19.93 8.61
C LEU A 6 -27.23 18.56 9.29
N LEU A 7 -28.21 17.67 9.18
CA LEU A 7 -28.13 16.35 9.81
C LEU A 7 -27.14 15.43 9.11
N ILE A 8 -27.12 15.43 7.77
CA ILE A 8 -26.20 14.62 6.96
C ILE A 8 -24.71 14.95 7.21
N PRO A 9 -24.28 16.22 7.19
CA PRO A 9 -22.88 16.55 7.51
C PRO A 9 -22.53 16.26 8.97
N LEU A 10 -23.48 16.41 9.90
CA LEU A 10 -23.26 16.09 11.31
C LEU A 10 -23.08 14.58 11.53
N THR A 11 -23.92 13.74 10.92
CA THR A 11 -23.76 12.28 11.01
C THR A 11 -22.48 11.82 10.32
N GLY A 12 -22.12 12.42 9.18
CA GLY A 12 -20.84 12.19 8.52
C GLY A 12 -19.66 12.55 9.42
N ALA A 13 -19.70 13.71 10.09
CA ALA A 13 -18.66 14.14 11.03
C ALA A 13 -18.52 13.17 12.21
N LEU A 14 -19.64 12.78 12.84
CA LEU A 14 -19.63 11.84 13.96
C LEU A 14 -19.07 10.48 13.56
N LEU A 15 -19.42 10.00 12.37
CA LEU A 15 -18.89 8.75 11.83
C LEU A 15 -17.38 8.86 11.56
N LEU A 16 -16.91 9.98 10.98
CA LEU A 16 -15.47 10.20 10.79
C LEU A 16 -14.71 10.29 12.11
N VAL A 17 -15.28 10.92 13.14
CA VAL A 17 -14.68 10.97 14.49
C VAL A 17 -14.61 9.56 15.08
N TYR A 18 -15.67 8.76 14.97
CA TYR A 18 -15.68 7.37 15.42
C TYR A 18 -14.64 6.52 14.70
N LEU A 19 -14.50 6.69 13.38
CA LEU A 19 -13.58 5.90 12.56
C LEU A 19 -12.12 6.34 12.75
N ALA A 20 -11.82 7.63 12.70
CA ALA A 20 -10.45 8.14 12.59
C ALA A 20 -9.86 8.68 13.90
N VAL A 21 -10.67 9.27 14.78
CA VAL A 21 -10.18 9.97 15.97
C VAL A 21 -10.29 9.11 17.21
N LEU A 22 -11.44 8.46 17.41
CA LEU A 22 -11.71 7.70 18.63
C LEU A 22 -10.71 6.56 18.89
N PRO A 23 -10.31 5.72 17.90
CA PRO A 23 -9.31 4.68 18.13
C PRO A 23 -7.96 5.26 18.53
N LEU A 24 -7.52 6.34 17.87
CA LEU A 24 -6.25 7.00 18.16
C LEU A 24 -6.25 7.69 19.53
N PHE A 25 -7.40 8.25 19.93
CA PHE A 25 -7.58 8.82 21.25
C PHE A 25 -7.48 7.75 22.34
N VAL A 26 -8.15 6.61 22.17
CA VAL A 26 -8.03 5.50 23.12
C VAL A 26 -6.61 4.94 23.15
N LEU A 27 -5.95 4.81 21.99
CA LEU A 27 -4.55 4.42 21.94
C LEU A 27 -3.65 5.35 22.77
N LEU A 28 -3.85 6.67 22.62
CA LEU A 28 -3.10 7.68 23.37
C LEU A 28 -3.39 7.57 24.87
N LEU A 29 -4.66 7.43 25.27
CA LEU A 29 -5.03 7.24 26.67
C LEU A 29 -4.41 5.97 27.25
N SER A 30 -4.53 4.82 26.57
CA SER A 30 -3.94 3.57 27.01
C SER A 30 -2.41 3.63 27.11
N SER A 31 -1.74 4.46 26.30
CA SER A 31 -0.29 4.70 26.45
C SER A 31 0.07 5.41 27.75
N LEU A 32 -0.86 6.17 28.32
CA LEU A 32 -0.72 6.93 29.56
C LEU A 32 -1.36 6.24 30.76
N GLU A 33 -2.01 5.10 30.58
CA GLU A 33 -2.72 4.40 31.65
C GLU A 33 -1.95 3.16 32.11
N ARG A 34 -1.96 2.93 33.42
CA ARG A 34 -1.52 1.67 34.04
C ARG A 34 -2.67 1.09 34.83
N GLU A 35 -2.93 -0.20 34.62
CA GLU A 35 -3.88 -0.93 35.44
C GLU A 35 -3.33 -1.05 36.88
N ILE A 36 -4.04 -0.46 37.83
CA ILE A 36 -3.73 -0.47 39.27
C ILE A 36 -4.69 -1.37 40.06
N GLY A 37 -5.76 -1.83 39.41
CA GLY A 37 -6.73 -2.78 39.90
C GLY A 37 -7.66 -3.19 38.75
N PRO A 38 -8.57 -4.17 38.93
CA PRO A 38 -9.43 -4.63 37.84
C PRO A 38 -10.24 -3.49 37.22
N ARG A 39 -9.93 -3.14 35.96
CA ARG A 39 -10.53 -1.99 35.25
C ARG A 39 -10.34 -0.63 35.96
N GLN A 40 -9.37 -0.51 36.84
CA GLN A 40 -8.97 0.75 37.47
C GLN A 40 -7.63 1.17 36.90
N TYR A 41 -7.61 2.36 36.30
CA TYR A 41 -6.45 2.89 35.61
C TYR A 41 -5.96 4.16 36.28
N ALA A 42 -4.65 4.29 36.45
CA ALA A 42 -4.00 5.52 36.86
C ALA A 42 -3.18 6.10 35.71
N LEU A 43 -3.22 7.42 35.56
CA LEU A 43 -2.36 8.12 34.61
C LEU A 43 -0.90 8.05 35.05
N THR A 44 -0.01 7.64 34.15
CA THR A 44 1.41 7.45 34.40
C THR A 44 2.23 7.58 33.10
N LEU A 45 3.51 7.93 33.25
CA LEU A 45 4.51 7.90 32.16
C LEU A 45 5.38 6.64 32.19
N GLN A 46 5.08 5.68 33.07
CA GLN A 46 5.86 4.45 33.21
C GLN A 46 5.90 3.62 31.94
N ASN A 47 4.83 3.60 31.14
CA ASN A 47 4.83 2.89 29.85
C ASN A 47 5.86 3.47 28.87
N TYR A 48 6.03 4.80 28.87
CA TYR A 48 7.07 5.47 28.07
C TYR A 48 8.46 5.21 28.62
N LEU A 49 8.63 5.19 29.94
CA LEU A 49 9.90 4.79 30.55
C LEU A 49 10.26 3.34 30.19
N ALA A 50 9.31 2.41 30.32
CA ALA A 50 9.50 1.01 29.94
C ALA A 50 9.80 0.85 28.45
N ALA A 51 9.11 1.61 27.59
CA ALA A 51 9.31 1.57 26.16
C ALA A 51 10.64 2.18 25.71
N TYR A 52 11.08 3.32 26.27
CA TYR A 52 12.21 4.09 25.72
C TYR A 52 13.48 4.10 26.59
N ALA A 53 13.43 3.67 27.85
CA ALA A 53 14.64 3.56 28.68
C ALA A 53 15.47 2.31 28.33
N SER A 54 14.90 1.35 27.60
CA SER A 54 15.61 0.14 27.19
C SER A 54 16.63 0.43 26.08
N PRO A 55 17.91 0.02 26.23
CA PRO A 55 18.91 0.11 25.15
C PRO A 55 18.47 -0.61 23.88
N TYR A 56 17.63 -1.62 24.02
CA TYR A 56 17.07 -2.38 22.92
C TYR A 56 16.18 -1.52 22.00
N THR A 57 15.43 -0.56 22.55
CA THR A 57 14.57 0.35 21.77
C THR A 57 15.37 1.26 20.85
N TYR A 58 16.59 1.64 21.25
CA TYR A 58 17.49 2.39 20.35
C TYR A 58 17.91 1.55 19.14
N SER A 59 18.16 0.26 19.35
CA SER A 59 18.45 -0.68 18.25
C SER A 59 17.25 -0.83 17.31
N THR A 60 16.03 -0.93 17.86
CA THR A 60 14.77 -0.96 17.10
C THR A 60 14.57 0.31 16.29
N PHE A 61 14.83 1.48 16.89
CA PHE A 61 14.74 2.77 16.19
C PHE A 61 15.73 2.82 15.03
N LYS A 62 17.00 2.50 15.27
CA LYS A 62 18.04 2.47 14.24
C LYS A 62 17.69 1.50 13.12
N ASN A 63 17.25 0.29 13.45
CA ASN A 63 16.82 -0.71 12.47
C ASN A 63 15.64 -0.21 11.65
N SER A 64 14.67 0.46 12.26
CA SER A 64 13.50 1.02 11.56
C SER A 64 13.90 2.10 10.56
N VAL A 65 14.81 3.01 10.95
CA VAL A 65 15.33 4.06 10.07
C VAL A 65 16.17 3.48 8.93
N VAL A 66 17.05 2.51 9.22
CA VAL A 66 17.88 1.84 8.21
C VAL A 66 17.00 1.07 7.22
N PHE A 67 16.03 0.30 7.73
CA PHE A 67 15.07 -0.44 6.92
C PHE A 67 14.26 0.51 6.02
N ALA A 68 13.65 1.53 6.59
CA ALA A 68 12.80 2.44 5.82
C ALA A 68 13.60 3.32 4.84
N GLY A 69 14.74 3.85 5.26
CA GLY A 69 15.62 4.66 4.42
C GLY A 69 16.25 3.88 3.28
N GLY A 70 16.74 2.67 3.56
CA GLY A 70 17.29 1.77 2.55
C GLY A 70 16.25 1.34 1.53
N SER A 71 15.05 0.94 2.01
CA SER A 71 13.95 0.52 1.14
C SER A 71 13.47 1.65 0.24
N ALA A 72 13.26 2.84 0.81
CA ALA A 72 12.84 4.02 0.07
C ALA A 72 13.87 4.45 -0.98
N GLY A 73 15.16 4.47 -0.60
CA GLY A 73 16.25 4.83 -1.51
C GLY A 73 16.37 3.87 -2.69
N LEU A 74 16.31 2.56 -2.42
CA LEU A 74 16.39 1.53 -3.46
C LEU A 74 15.15 1.54 -4.37
N ALA A 75 13.94 1.62 -3.81
CA ALA A 75 12.70 1.71 -4.58
C ALA A 75 12.68 2.97 -5.46
N PHE A 76 13.10 4.11 -4.90
CA PHE A 76 13.22 5.37 -5.62
C PHE A 76 14.20 5.26 -6.78
N ALA A 77 15.38 4.68 -6.56
CA ALA A 77 16.39 4.52 -7.59
C ALA A 77 15.89 3.64 -8.75
N LEU A 78 15.39 2.43 -8.44
CA LEU A 78 14.88 1.50 -9.45
C LEU A 78 13.67 2.07 -10.20
N GLY A 79 12.70 2.63 -9.48
CA GLY A 79 11.51 3.23 -10.08
C GLY A 79 11.81 4.45 -10.94
N THR A 80 12.74 5.31 -10.51
CA THR A 80 13.18 6.48 -11.30
C THR A 80 13.90 6.05 -12.57
N ILE A 81 14.78 5.05 -12.50
CA ILE A 81 15.48 4.52 -13.68
C ILE A 81 14.47 3.96 -14.68
N LEU A 82 13.52 3.13 -14.22
CA LEU A 82 12.46 2.58 -15.08
C LEU A 82 11.59 3.69 -15.71
N ALA A 83 11.22 4.70 -14.94
CA ALA A 83 10.41 5.82 -15.42
C ALA A 83 11.16 6.67 -16.46
N TRP A 84 12.45 6.92 -16.22
CA TRP A 84 13.31 7.62 -17.18
C TRP A 84 13.47 6.83 -18.48
N LEU A 85 13.71 5.51 -18.39
CA LEU A 85 13.81 4.64 -19.56
C LEU A 85 12.49 4.63 -20.37
N ALA A 86 11.34 4.58 -19.70
CA ALA A 86 10.03 4.58 -20.34
C ALA A 86 9.71 5.91 -21.06
N GLU A 87 9.96 7.05 -20.40
CA GLU A 87 9.43 8.36 -20.83
C GLU A 87 10.45 9.24 -21.54
N ARG A 88 11.75 9.03 -21.32
CA ARG A 88 12.80 9.95 -21.78
C ARG A 88 13.79 9.31 -22.74
N THR A 89 13.76 8.00 -22.98
CA THR A 89 14.78 7.33 -23.82
C THR A 89 14.19 6.55 -24.96
N ASN A 90 15.02 6.15 -25.94
CA ASN A 90 14.60 5.28 -27.03
C ASN A 90 14.65 3.77 -26.77
N THR A 91 14.48 3.35 -25.51
CA THR A 91 14.49 1.94 -25.12
C THR A 91 13.33 1.16 -25.80
N PRO A 92 13.57 -0.06 -26.33
CA PRO A 92 12.51 -0.93 -26.86
C PRO A 92 11.41 -1.30 -25.85
N LEU A 93 10.24 -1.71 -26.34
CA LEU A 93 9.11 -2.22 -25.54
C LEU A 93 8.54 -1.26 -24.47
N ARG A 94 8.60 0.06 -24.69
CA ARG A 94 8.12 1.07 -23.71
C ARG A 94 6.66 0.90 -23.28
N ILE A 95 5.80 0.42 -24.19
CA ILE A 95 4.38 0.15 -23.91
C ILE A 95 4.22 -0.87 -22.78
N ALA A 96 5.18 -1.79 -22.61
CA ALA A 96 5.15 -2.81 -21.57
C ALA A 96 5.62 -2.30 -20.20
N PHE A 97 6.29 -1.15 -20.10
CA PHE A 97 6.88 -0.67 -18.84
C PHE A 97 5.82 -0.43 -17.78
N VAL A 98 4.76 0.31 -18.13
CA VAL A 98 3.67 0.62 -17.20
C VAL A 98 2.95 -0.63 -16.69
N PRO A 99 2.39 -1.51 -17.55
CA PRO A 99 1.67 -2.68 -17.06
C PRO A 99 2.57 -3.60 -16.24
N VAL A 100 3.82 -3.81 -16.65
CA VAL A 100 4.78 -4.64 -15.89
C VAL A 100 5.12 -4.03 -14.54
N ALA A 101 5.42 -2.72 -14.50
CA ALA A 101 5.79 -2.05 -13.27
C ALA A 101 4.64 -1.99 -12.26
N VAL A 102 3.38 -2.08 -12.70
CA VAL A 102 2.20 -2.05 -11.82
C VAL A 102 1.88 -3.44 -11.23
N VAL A 103 2.36 -4.55 -11.79
CA VAL A 103 2.02 -5.91 -11.31
C VAL A 103 2.33 -6.11 -9.81
N PRO A 104 3.50 -5.73 -9.26
CA PRO A 104 3.76 -5.89 -7.83
C PRO A 104 2.79 -5.09 -6.95
N LEU A 105 2.25 -3.97 -7.45
CA LEU A 105 1.21 -3.18 -6.78
C LEU A 105 -0.13 -3.91 -6.73
N ILE A 106 -0.31 -5.08 -7.34
CA ILE A 106 -1.54 -5.88 -7.21
C ILE A 106 -1.34 -6.96 -6.15
N LEU A 107 -0.11 -7.47 -6.00
CA LEU A 107 0.18 -8.56 -5.08
C LEU A 107 0.05 -8.11 -3.60
N PRO A 108 -0.40 -9.01 -2.70
CA PRO A 108 -0.29 -8.78 -1.26
C PRO A 108 1.18 -8.77 -0.81
N GLY A 109 1.56 -7.85 0.08
CA GLY A 109 2.94 -7.77 0.60
C GLY A 109 3.38 -9.04 1.33
N VAL A 110 2.46 -9.71 2.05
CA VAL A 110 2.71 -11.00 2.71
C VAL A 110 3.09 -12.09 1.70
N LEU A 111 2.44 -12.09 0.53
CA LEU A 111 2.71 -13.04 -0.55
C LEU A 111 4.08 -12.79 -1.16
N GLU A 112 4.40 -11.52 -1.41
CA GLU A 112 5.69 -11.09 -1.95
C GLU A 112 6.84 -11.49 -1.01
N ALA A 113 6.72 -11.23 0.29
CA ALA A 113 7.72 -11.62 1.27
C ALA A 113 7.97 -13.13 1.28
N ILE A 114 6.93 -13.96 1.25
CA ILE A 114 7.07 -15.42 1.20
C ILE A 114 7.71 -15.89 -0.10
N ALA A 115 7.32 -15.33 -1.25
CA ALA A 115 7.93 -15.68 -2.52
C ALA A 115 9.44 -15.39 -2.53
N TRP A 116 9.86 -14.26 -1.94
CA TRP A 116 11.28 -13.96 -1.76
C TRP A 116 11.97 -14.88 -0.75
N ILE A 117 11.28 -15.33 0.30
CA ILE A 117 11.82 -16.35 1.20
C ILE A 117 12.06 -17.66 0.44
N PHE A 118 11.13 -18.09 -0.42
CA PHE A 118 11.30 -19.30 -1.23
C PHE A 118 12.43 -19.19 -2.25
N LEU A 119 12.79 -17.98 -2.66
CA LEU A 119 13.89 -17.75 -3.59
C LEU A 119 15.25 -17.64 -2.90
N LEU A 120 15.32 -16.88 -1.80
CA LEU A 120 16.55 -16.36 -1.21
C LEU A 120 16.82 -16.87 0.21
N SER A 121 16.02 -17.80 0.73
CA SER A 121 16.34 -18.50 1.97
C SER A 121 17.70 -19.20 1.84
N PRO A 122 18.63 -19.05 2.79
CA PRO A 122 19.91 -19.75 2.75
C PRO A 122 19.74 -21.26 2.93
N LYS A 123 18.63 -21.71 3.53
CA LYS A 123 18.37 -23.13 3.83
C LYS A 123 17.77 -23.89 2.65
N PHE A 124 16.87 -23.24 1.90
CA PHE A 124 16.06 -23.92 0.87
C PHE A 124 15.73 -23.01 -0.33
N GLY A 125 16.33 -21.82 -0.44
CA GLY A 125 16.00 -20.88 -1.51
C GLY A 125 16.30 -21.45 -2.89
N TYR A 126 15.32 -21.47 -3.81
CA TYR A 126 15.51 -22.02 -5.16
C TYR A 126 16.61 -21.32 -5.94
N LEU A 127 16.74 -19.99 -5.80
CA LEU A 127 17.78 -19.25 -6.50
C LEU A 127 19.17 -19.57 -5.91
N ASN A 128 19.28 -19.65 -4.57
CA ASN A 128 20.52 -20.05 -3.93
C ASN A 128 20.96 -21.44 -4.36
N MET A 129 20.06 -22.43 -4.34
CA MET A 129 20.37 -23.79 -4.76
C MET A 129 20.77 -23.88 -6.24
N ALA A 130 20.09 -23.13 -7.11
CA ALA A 130 20.44 -23.06 -8.52
C ALA A 130 21.85 -22.47 -8.73
N LEU A 131 22.17 -21.36 -8.06
CA LEU A 131 23.49 -20.72 -8.15
C LEU A 131 24.60 -21.61 -7.58
N MET A 132 24.35 -22.27 -6.45
CA MET A 132 25.31 -23.22 -5.87
C MET A 132 25.58 -24.40 -6.82
N SER A 133 24.55 -24.93 -7.47
CA SER A 133 24.67 -26.02 -8.45
C SER A 133 25.41 -25.58 -9.72
N ILE A 134 25.11 -24.40 -10.26
CA ILE A 134 25.70 -23.89 -11.50
C ILE A 134 27.17 -23.47 -11.31
N PHE A 135 27.48 -22.80 -10.19
CA PHE A 135 28.79 -22.20 -9.95
C PHE A 135 29.66 -22.99 -8.96
N GLY A 136 29.17 -24.11 -8.42
CA GLY A 136 29.91 -24.93 -7.45
C GLY A 136 30.18 -24.22 -6.12
N LEU A 137 29.27 -23.34 -5.68
CA LEU A 137 29.45 -22.58 -4.44
C LEU A 137 29.20 -23.47 -3.20
N GLU A 138 30.09 -23.38 -2.21
CA GLU A 138 29.98 -24.13 -0.95
C GLU A 138 28.93 -23.54 0.00
N SER A 139 28.59 -22.26 -0.13
CA SER A 139 27.60 -21.56 0.70
C SER A 139 26.62 -20.76 -0.14
N PRO A 140 25.37 -20.57 0.36
CA PRO A 140 24.36 -19.80 -0.36
C PRO A 140 24.78 -18.34 -0.50
N PRO A 141 24.77 -17.77 -1.72
CA PRO A 141 25.24 -16.39 -1.96
C PRO A 141 24.33 -15.31 -1.37
N PHE A 142 23.05 -15.63 -1.14
CA PHE A 142 22.07 -14.68 -0.61
C PHE A 142 21.42 -15.19 0.68
N ASN A 143 21.12 -14.25 1.59
CA ASN A 143 20.35 -14.52 2.79
C ASN A 143 19.22 -13.50 2.94
N VAL A 144 17.99 -13.94 2.68
CA VAL A 144 16.78 -13.12 2.86
C VAL A 144 16.57 -12.68 4.31
N PHE A 145 16.96 -13.50 5.29
CA PHE A 145 16.84 -13.23 6.73
C PHE A 145 17.96 -12.29 7.20
N SER A 146 17.95 -11.08 6.67
CA SER A 146 18.93 -10.03 6.92
C SER A 146 18.31 -8.64 6.70
N MET A 147 18.93 -7.59 7.23
CA MET A 147 18.48 -6.20 7.00
C MET A 147 18.48 -5.86 5.50
N SER A 148 19.48 -6.31 4.76
CA SER A 148 19.55 -6.15 3.30
C SER A 148 18.43 -6.90 2.58
N GLY A 149 18.08 -8.11 3.05
CA GLY A 149 16.96 -8.87 2.51
C GLY A 149 15.63 -8.16 2.76
N MET A 150 15.41 -7.65 3.97
CA MET A 150 14.24 -6.82 4.29
C MET A 150 14.15 -5.59 3.38
N ILE A 151 15.26 -4.85 3.23
CA ILE A 151 15.34 -3.66 2.36
C ILE A 151 15.02 -4.03 0.91
N TRP A 152 15.60 -5.11 0.40
CA TRP A 152 15.35 -5.57 -0.97
C TRP A 152 13.87 -5.86 -1.20
N VAL A 153 13.28 -6.72 -0.37
CA VAL A 153 11.88 -7.17 -0.50
C VAL A 153 10.92 -5.97 -0.39
N GLN A 154 11.16 -5.06 0.56
CA GLN A 154 10.32 -3.86 0.71
C GLN A 154 10.48 -2.91 -0.47
N ALA A 155 11.70 -2.73 -0.97
CA ALA A 155 11.97 -1.83 -2.06
C ALA A 155 11.29 -2.28 -3.35
N VAL A 156 11.42 -3.56 -3.71
CA VAL A 156 10.86 -4.08 -4.98
C VAL A 156 9.33 -3.99 -5.01
N GLY A 157 8.65 -4.23 -3.89
CA GLY A 157 7.21 -4.05 -3.76
C GLY A 157 6.77 -2.58 -3.87
N GLN A 158 7.68 -1.64 -3.64
CA GLN A 158 7.43 -0.19 -3.72
C GLN A 158 7.91 0.48 -5.01
N VAL A 159 8.70 -0.21 -5.84
CA VAL A 159 9.09 0.29 -7.17
C VAL A 159 7.90 0.77 -8.02
N PRO A 160 6.72 0.11 -8.05
CA PRO A 160 5.56 0.59 -8.80
C PRO A 160 5.15 2.03 -8.44
N LEU A 161 5.16 2.36 -7.14
CA LEU A 161 4.79 3.69 -6.66
C LEU A 161 5.81 4.74 -7.09
N ALA A 162 7.09 4.44 -6.91
CA ALA A 162 8.19 5.31 -7.37
C ALA A 162 8.11 5.54 -8.89
N PHE A 163 7.93 4.46 -9.66
CA PHE A 163 7.81 4.49 -11.11
C PHE A 163 6.65 5.38 -11.57
N LEU A 164 5.42 5.16 -11.07
CA LEU A 164 4.24 5.92 -11.50
C LEU A 164 4.37 7.42 -11.19
N MET A 165 4.87 7.75 -10.00
CA MET A 165 5.07 9.15 -9.60
C MET A 165 6.15 9.83 -10.43
N MET A 166 7.24 9.12 -10.74
CA MET A 166 8.32 9.66 -11.57
C MET A 166 7.93 9.74 -13.05
N VAL A 167 7.12 8.83 -13.59
CA VAL A 167 6.53 8.95 -14.95
C VAL A 167 5.74 10.24 -15.06
N ALA A 168 4.85 10.53 -14.09
CA ALA A 168 4.10 11.78 -14.08
C ALA A 168 5.02 13.01 -14.04
N ALA A 169 6.09 12.96 -13.23
CA ALA A 169 7.09 14.01 -13.15
C ALA A 169 7.81 14.23 -14.50
N PHE A 170 8.30 13.17 -15.13
CA PHE A 170 8.98 13.24 -16.43
C PHE A 170 8.07 13.73 -17.57
N LYS A 171 6.78 13.37 -17.55
CA LYS A 171 5.79 13.86 -18.52
C LYS A 171 5.47 15.35 -18.35
N SER A 172 5.50 15.85 -17.12
CA SER A 172 5.18 17.26 -16.79
C SER A 172 6.33 18.25 -17.02
N MET A 173 7.53 17.78 -17.34
CA MET A 173 8.71 18.64 -17.48
C MET A 173 8.80 19.23 -18.88
N ASP A 174 8.88 20.56 -18.98
CA ASP A 174 9.04 21.26 -20.26
C ASP A 174 10.45 21.03 -20.87
N PRO A 175 10.55 20.33 -22.01
CA PRO A 175 11.81 20.12 -22.73
C PRO A 175 12.44 21.41 -23.27
N SER A 176 11.70 22.53 -23.38
CA SER A 176 12.23 23.81 -23.86
C SER A 176 13.42 24.31 -23.03
N LEU A 177 13.43 24.04 -21.73
CA LEU A 177 14.54 24.38 -20.83
C LEU A 177 15.80 23.57 -21.16
N GLU A 178 15.62 22.29 -21.52
CA GLU A 178 16.72 21.42 -21.92
C GLU A 178 17.27 21.80 -23.31
N GLU A 179 16.38 22.15 -24.24
CA GLU A 179 16.72 22.60 -25.59
C GLU A 179 17.45 23.95 -25.55
N SER A 180 16.95 24.91 -24.77
CA SER A 180 17.57 26.22 -24.60
C SER A 180 19.00 26.11 -24.06
N ALA A 181 19.22 25.17 -23.13
CA ALA A 181 20.55 24.92 -22.60
C ALA A 181 21.49 24.29 -23.62
N MET A 182 21.01 23.30 -24.38
CA MET A 182 21.80 22.70 -25.46
C MET A 182 22.12 23.70 -26.57
N MET A 183 21.17 24.57 -26.94
CA MET A 183 21.40 25.68 -27.87
C MET A 183 22.38 26.71 -27.33
N SER A 184 22.46 26.85 -26.00
CA SER A 184 23.47 27.66 -25.30
C SER A 184 24.82 26.94 -25.12
N GLY A 185 25.02 25.78 -25.77
CA GLY A 185 26.27 25.02 -25.73
C GLY A 185 26.41 24.02 -24.58
N ALA A 186 25.36 23.79 -23.79
CA ALA A 186 25.39 22.78 -22.74
C ALA A 186 25.40 21.36 -23.33
N SER A 187 26.32 20.52 -22.85
CA SER A 187 26.33 19.08 -23.15
C SER A 187 25.15 18.35 -22.50
N ASN A 188 24.79 17.16 -23.02
CA ASN A 188 23.73 16.31 -22.45
C ASN A 188 23.89 16.08 -20.94
N TRP A 189 25.12 15.89 -20.46
CA TRP A 189 25.40 15.72 -19.03
C TRP A 189 25.19 17.00 -18.21
N GLN A 190 25.59 18.16 -18.75
CA GLN A 190 25.34 19.44 -18.11
C GLN A 190 23.84 19.74 -18.05
N THR A 191 23.10 19.49 -19.14
CA THR A 191 21.64 19.64 -19.19
C THR A 191 20.96 18.71 -18.19
N LEU A 192 21.32 17.41 -18.17
CA LEU A 192 20.81 16.46 -17.20
C LEU A 192 21.06 16.92 -15.76
N ARG A 193 22.30 17.24 -15.41
CA ARG A 193 22.67 17.56 -14.02
C ARG A 193 22.16 18.92 -13.55
N ARG A 194 22.24 19.95 -14.39
CA ARG A 194 21.95 21.34 -13.98
C ARG A 194 20.50 21.74 -14.18
N ILE A 195 19.78 21.08 -15.09
CA ILE A 195 18.39 21.42 -15.45
C ILE A 195 17.48 20.28 -15.06
N THR A 196 17.56 19.12 -15.72
CA THR A 196 16.63 18.00 -15.53
C THR A 196 16.58 17.55 -14.08
N LEU A 197 17.72 17.19 -13.48
CA LEU A 197 17.77 16.73 -12.08
C LEU A 197 17.32 17.82 -11.11
N ARG A 198 17.69 19.09 -11.36
CA ARG A 198 17.33 20.20 -10.47
C ARG A 198 15.83 20.53 -10.51
N LEU A 199 15.20 20.39 -11.67
CA LEU A 199 13.75 20.48 -11.83
C LEU A 199 13.03 19.29 -11.18
N LEU A 200 13.64 18.10 -11.21
CA LEU A 200 13.08 16.91 -10.58
C LEU A 200 13.27 16.87 -9.06
N MET A 201 14.27 17.55 -8.50
CA MET A 201 14.61 17.51 -7.07
C MET A 201 13.40 17.64 -6.12
N PRO A 202 12.49 18.63 -6.28
CA PRO A 202 11.32 18.75 -5.39
C PRO A 202 10.39 17.54 -5.46
N THR A 203 10.14 17.03 -6.68
CA THR A 203 9.29 15.87 -6.90
C THR A 203 9.97 14.60 -6.39
N SER A 204 11.26 14.42 -6.67
CA SER A 204 12.08 13.32 -6.17
C SER A 204 12.14 13.26 -4.65
N ALA A 205 12.36 14.39 -3.97
CA ALA A 205 12.34 14.46 -2.51
C ALA A 205 10.96 14.06 -1.95
N SER A 206 9.88 14.50 -2.61
CA SER A 206 8.52 14.15 -2.22
C SER A 206 8.22 12.66 -2.39
N VAL A 207 8.65 12.06 -3.51
CA VAL A 207 8.51 10.62 -3.75
C VAL A 207 9.32 9.83 -2.73
N LEU A 208 10.57 10.21 -2.48
CA LEU A 208 11.44 9.53 -1.51
C LEU A 208 10.87 9.59 -0.09
N LEU A 209 10.33 10.74 0.35
CA LEU A 209 9.67 10.87 1.65
C LEU A 209 8.42 9.99 1.74
N LEU A 210 7.61 9.92 0.68
CA LEU A 210 6.43 9.04 0.66
C LEU A 210 6.85 7.57 0.79
N LEU A 211 7.84 7.12 0.03
CA LEU A 211 8.35 5.74 0.10
C LEU A 211 8.94 5.41 1.47
N PHE A 212 9.61 6.39 2.11
CA PHE A 212 10.14 6.27 3.47
C PHE A 212 9.02 6.05 4.48
N VAL A 213 7.97 6.89 4.47
CA VAL A 213 6.80 6.73 5.36
C VAL A 213 6.14 5.37 5.14
N ARG A 214 5.94 4.97 3.87
CA ARG A 214 5.35 3.66 3.54
C ARG A 214 6.18 2.49 4.02
N SER A 215 7.50 2.62 4.05
CA SER A 215 8.40 1.57 4.53
C SER A 215 8.43 1.53 6.07
N LEU A 216 8.34 2.67 6.75
CA LEU A 216 8.19 2.72 8.22
C LEU A 216 6.92 2.04 8.71
N GLU A 217 5.83 2.14 7.93
CA GLU A 217 4.53 1.55 8.25
C GLU A 217 4.43 0.04 7.94
N SER A 218 5.43 -0.53 7.24
CA SER A 218 5.42 -1.92 6.79
C SER A 218 5.52 -2.89 7.97
N PHE A 219 4.67 -3.92 7.96
CA PHE A 219 4.68 -4.96 9.00
C PHE A 219 4.91 -6.37 8.44
N GLU A 220 4.44 -6.66 7.23
CA GLU A 220 4.54 -7.98 6.59
C GLU A 220 5.99 -8.48 6.56
N ILE A 221 6.93 -7.62 6.16
CA ILE A 221 8.35 -7.94 6.02
C ILE A 221 9.05 -8.07 7.37
N PRO A 222 8.90 -7.11 8.31
CA PRO A 222 9.33 -7.30 9.69
C PRO A 222 8.82 -8.60 10.32
N ALA A 223 7.57 -8.98 10.09
CA ALA A 223 7.00 -10.19 10.66
C ALA A 223 7.62 -11.47 10.07
N LEU A 224 7.69 -11.57 8.74
CA LEU A 224 8.11 -12.79 8.04
C LEU A 224 9.64 -12.95 7.91
N ILE A 225 10.38 -11.85 7.92
CA ILE A 225 11.83 -11.85 7.70
C ILE A 225 12.55 -11.32 8.95
N GLY A 226 12.11 -10.19 9.48
CA GLY A 226 12.76 -9.50 10.61
C GLY A 226 12.73 -10.32 11.90
N ILE A 227 11.56 -10.75 12.37
CA ILE A 227 11.39 -11.52 13.61
C ILE A 227 12.20 -12.83 13.56
N PRO A 228 12.10 -13.69 12.52
CA PRO A 228 12.95 -14.88 12.42
C PRO A 228 14.45 -14.58 12.38
N ALA A 229 14.85 -13.44 11.79
CA ALA A 229 16.23 -12.98 11.76
C ALA A 229 16.70 -12.29 13.07
N ARG A 230 15.81 -12.10 14.05
CA ARG A 230 16.03 -11.28 15.26
C ARG A 230 16.42 -9.83 14.94
N ILE A 231 15.87 -9.30 13.86
CA ILE A 231 16.00 -7.91 13.43
C ILE A 231 14.65 -7.22 13.66
N PHE A 232 14.56 -6.55 14.81
CA PHE A 232 13.33 -5.92 15.23
C PHE A 232 13.27 -4.45 14.81
N VAL A 233 12.11 -4.05 14.31
CA VAL A 233 11.72 -2.67 13.99
C VAL A 233 10.44 -2.32 14.79
N TYR A 234 10.01 -1.06 14.76
CA TYR A 234 8.86 -0.62 15.57
C TYR A 234 7.61 -1.46 15.32
N THR A 235 7.29 -1.76 14.06
CA THR A 235 6.08 -2.52 13.72
C THR A 235 6.10 -3.94 14.29
N SER A 236 7.25 -4.63 14.26
CA SER A 236 7.40 -5.96 14.89
C SER A 236 7.35 -5.89 16.42
N GLU A 237 7.93 -4.85 17.03
CA GLU A 237 7.91 -4.69 18.49
C GLU A 237 6.50 -4.42 19.03
N ILE A 238 5.72 -3.59 18.33
CA ILE A 238 4.32 -3.35 18.67
C ILE A 238 3.53 -4.65 18.62
N PHE A 239 3.76 -5.47 17.60
CA PHE A 239 3.13 -6.78 17.48
C PHE A 239 3.53 -7.73 18.61
N LEU A 240 4.82 -7.79 18.97
CA LEU A 240 5.33 -8.68 20.02
C LEU A 240 4.81 -8.31 21.41
N ALA A 241 4.75 -7.02 21.74
CA ALA A 241 4.18 -6.55 23.01
C ALA A 241 2.73 -7.01 23.23
N PHE A 242 2.00 -7.26 22.14
CA PHE A 242 0.62 -7.76 22.18
C PHE A 242 0.49 -9.28 22.24
N ASN A 243 1.47 -9.99 21.68
CA ASN A 243 1.42 -11.44 21.55
C ASN A 243 2.25 -12.16 22.63
N GLU A 244 3.04 -11.43 23.41
CA GLU A 244 3.68 -11.99 24.60
C GLU A 244 2.66 -12.29 25.71
N TYR A 245 3.02 -13.22 26.62
CA TYR A 245 2.16 -13.60 27.73
C TYR A 245 2.84 -13.31 29.07
N PRO A 246 2.25 -12.45 29.93
CA PRO A 246 1.03 -11.66 29.71
C PRO A 246 1.23 -10.52 28.69
N PRO A 247 0.20 -10.11 27.93
CA PRO A 247 0.32 -8.99 26.99
C PRO A 247 0.63 -7.67 27.68
N ASP A 248 1.61 -6.92 27.16
CA ASP A 248 1.97 -5.59 27.64
C ASP A 248 1.32 -4.49 26.77
N TYR A 249 0.01 -4.30 26.98
CA TYR A 249 -0.79 -3.31 26.28
C TYR A 249 -0.25 -1.87 26.45
N GLY A 250 0.29 -1.55 27.62
CA GLY A 250 0.81 -0.21 27.94
C GLY A 250 2.09 0.11 27.17
N ARG A 251 3.10 -0.78 27.21
CA ARG A 251 4.34 -0.62 26.43
C ARG A 251 4.06 -0.63 24.94
N GLY A 252 3.21 -1.55 24.47
CA GLY A 252 2.80 -1.60 23.07
C GLY A 252 2.18 -0.27 22.62
N ALA A 253 1.38 0.38 23.49
CA ALA A 253 0.72 1.65 23.18
C ALA A 253 1.70 2.80 23.11
N ALA A 254 2.67 2.87 24.02
CA ALA A 254 3.73 3.87 23.96
C ALA A 254 4.60 3.74 22.69
N LEU A 255 4.88 2.51 22.24
CA LEU A 255 5.60 2.26 20.98
C LEU A 255 4.74 2.63 19.76
N ALA A 256 3.45 2.28 19.77
CA ALA A 256 2.51 2.60 18.69
C ALA A 256 2.29 4.11 18.54
N VAL A 257 2.17 4.86 19.65
CA VAL A 257 2.12 6.33 19.64
C VAL A 257 3.43 6.90 19.08
N GLY A 258 4.59 6.36 19.47
CA GLY A 258 5.87 6.77 18.90
C GLY A 258 5.96 6.60 17.39
N LEU A 259 5.54 5.43 16.89
CA LEU A 259 5.49 5.17 15.46
C LEU A 259 4.47 6.07 14.74
N LEU A 260 3.31 6.33 15.34
CA LEU A 260 2.32 7.27 14.81
C LEU A 260 2.90 8.68 14.69
N MET A 261 3.63 9.14 15.71
CA MET A 261 4.30 10.45 15.68
C MET A 261 5.38 10.52 14.60
N LEU A 262 6.20 9.47 14.46
CA LEU A 262 7.20 9.39 13.38
C LEU A 262 6.55 9.42 11.99
N SER A 263 5.45 8.70 11.82
CA SER A 263 4.69 8.65 10.56
C SER A 263 4.03 10.01 10.27
N ALA A 264 3.43 10.65 11.28
CA ALA A 264 2.84 11.98 11.17
C ALA A 264 3.87 13.06 10.82
N VAL A 265 5.07 13.01 11.41
CA VAL A 265 6.19 13.90 11.03
C VAL A 265 6.62 13.67 9.58
N GLY A 266 6.72 12.42 9.14
CA GLY A 266 7.05 12.09 7.75
C GLY A 266 6.00 12.62 6.76
N VAL A 267 4.72 12.45 7.06
CA VAL A 267 3.61 12.99 6.26
C VAL A 267 3.60 14.52 6.28
N TRP A 268 3.88 15.14 7.42
CA TRP A 268 4.00 16.58 7.54
C TRP A 268 5.16 17.14 6.70
N LEU A 269 6.33 16.49 6.73
CA LEU A 269 7.47 16.86 5.88
C LEU A 269 7.13 16.71 4.40
N TYR A 270 6.46 15.61 4.02
CA TYR A 270 5.98 15.39 2.65
C TYR A 270 5.01 16.50 2.20
N THR A 271 3.98 16.80 2.99
CA THR A 271 2.99 17.84 2.65
C THR A 271 3.63 19.23 2.58
N ARG A 272 4.56 19.55 3.49
CA ARG A 272 5.31 20.82 3.45
C ARG A 272 6.21 20.91 2.23
N GLY A 273 6.96 19.85 1.89
CA GLY A 273 7.85 19.81 0.73
C GLY A 273 7.12 19.88 -0.60
N THR A 274 5.85 19.46 -0.64
CA THR A 274 5.00 19.48 -1.85
C THR A 274 4.15 20.74 -1.99
N ARG A 275 4.14 21.62 -0.99
CA ARG A 275 3.27 22.82 -0.97
C ARG A 275 3.64 23.87 -2.02
N GLU A 276 4.90 23.92 -2.45
CA GLU A 276 5.35 24.81 -3.53
C GLU A 276 5.26 24.18 -4.93
N ARG A 277 4.52 23.07 -5.12
CA ARG A 277 4.42 22.41 -6.44
C ARG A 277 4.00 23.37 -7.56
N GLU A 278 3.12 24.33 -7.29
CA GLU A 278 2.71 25.36 -8.26
C GLU A 278 3.88 26.24 -8.72
N ARG A 279 4.90 26.45 -7.89
CA ARG A 279 6.10 27.23 -8.22
C ARG A 279 7.06 26.49 -9.17
N TYR A 280 6.92 25.16 -9.27
CA TYR A 280 7.73 24.29 -10.13
C TYR A 280 6.91 23.68 -11.29
N GLN A 281 5.63 24.06 -11.45
CA GLN A 281 4.82 23.66 -12.59
C GLN A 281 5.33 24.38 -13.86
N THR A 282 6.10 23.68 -14.68
CA THR A 282 6.55 24.15 -16.00
C THR A 282 5.54 23.84 -17.12
N VAL A 283 4.40 23.21 -16.80
CA VAL A 283 3.38 22.84 -17.78
C VAL A 283 2.56 24.09 -18.13
N THR A 284 2.80 24.66 -19.30
CA THR A 284 1.90 25.64 -19.91
C THR A 284 0.70 24.92 -20.56
N GLY A 285 -0.37 25.63 -20.90
CA GLY A 285 -1.54 25.05 -21.60
C GLY A 285 -1.26 24.51 -23.02
N LYS A 286 0.00 24.39 -23.44
CA LYS A 286 0.40 23.84 -24.73
C LYS A 286 0.78 22.37 -24.54
N ALA A 287 0.22 21.50 -25.39
CA ALA A 287 0.64 20.11 -25.47
C ALA A 287 2.13 20.05 -25.84
N PHE A 288 2.96 19.50 -24.95
CA PHE A 288 4.38 19.28 -25.21
C PHE A 288 4.64 17.80 -25.43
N ARG A 289 5.50 17.45 -26.39
CA ARG A 289 6.00 16.08 -26.58
C ARG A 289 7.39 15.97 -25.93
N PRO A 290 7.57 15.18 -24.85
CA PRO A 290 8.88 14.99 -24.24
C PRO A 290 9.92 14.61 -25.29
N ARG A 291 11.09 15.28 -25.29
CA ARG A 291 12.19 14.92 -26.18
C ARG A 291 12.77 13.58 -25.74
N GLU A 292 12.91 12.67 -26.70
CA GLU A 292 13.55 11.38 -26.48
C GLU A 292 15.07 11.51 -26.58
N PHE A 293 15.79 11.08 -25.54
CA PHE A 293 17.22 10.85 -25.60
C PHE A 293 17.50 9.59 -26.42
N ASN A 294 18.16 9.76 -27.55
CA ASN A 294 18.62 8.63 -28.36
C ASN A 294 19.87 8.01 -27.70
N LEU A 295 19.69 6.83 -27.10
CA LEU A 295 20.77 6.08 -26.45
C LEU A 295 21.70 5.36 -27.44
N GLY A 296 21.40 5.39 -28.75
CA GLY A 296 22.14 4.61 -29.74
C GLY A 296 22.17 3.12 -29.36
N ARG A 297 23.38 2.54 -29.23
CA ARG A 297 23.57 1.14 -28.82
C ARG A 297 23.18 0.89 -27.35
N TRP A 298 23.24 1.89 -26.48
CA TRP A 298 22.90 1.78 -25.06
C TRP A 298 21.41 1.54 -24.80
N ARG A 299 20.54 1.70 -25.81
CA ARG A 299 19.12 1.32 -25.72
C ARG A 299 18.92 -0.15 -25.33
N TRP A 300 19.87 -1.02 -25.73
CA TRP A 300 19.85 -2.44 -25.38
C TRP A 300 20.26 -2.71 -23.94
N VAL A 301 21.08 -1.84 -23.34
CA VAL A 301 21.38 -1.89 -21.91
C VAL A 301 20.15 -1.48 -21.10
N GLY A 302 19.45 -0.42 -21.52
CA GLY A 302 18.16 -0.04 -20.93
C GLY A 302 17.12 -1.16 -21.05
N PHE A 303 17.06 -1.82 -22.20
CA PHE A 303 16.20 -2.98 -22.43
C PHE A 303 16.57 -4.17 -21.53
N ALA A 304 17.87 -4.50 -21.46
CA ALA A 304 18.36 -5.58 -20.61
C ALA A 304 18.06 -5.31 -19.13
N PHE A 305 18.19 -4.06 -18.67
CA PHE A 305 17.80 -3.66 -17.32
C PHE A 305 16.31 -3.87 -17.08
N PHE A 306 15.44 -3.41 -17.99
CA PHE A 306 14.00 -3.61 -17.89
C PHE A 306 13.61 -5.09 -17.88
N MET A 307 14.19 -5.90 -18.76
CA MET A 307 13.98 -7.35 -18.80
C MET A 307 14.47 -8.04 -17.53
N THR A 308 15.63 -7.64 -17.01
CA THR A 308 16.18 -8.18 -15.76
C THR A 308 15.25 -7.85 -14.59
N TYR A 309 14.78 -6.60 -14.50
CA TYR A 309 13.79 -6.19 -13.51
C TYR A 309 12.50 -7.02 -13.64
N PHE A 310 11.93 -7.12 -14.85
CA PHE A 310 10.72 -7.91 -15.08
C PHE A 310 10.90 -9.37 -14.64
N VAL A 311 11.99 -10.01 -15.07
CA VAL A 311 12.25 -11.41 -14.75
C VAL A 311 12.43 -11.59 -13.25
N ILE A 312 13.30 -10.80 -12.61
CA ILE A 312 13.69 -11.02 -11.21
C ILE A 312 12.60 -10.57 -10.23
N VAL A 313 11.94 -9.43 -10.49
CA VAL A 313 11.00 -8.81 -9.54
C VAL A 313 9.57 -9.25 -9.77
N VAL A 314 9.17 -9.52 -11.01
CA VAL A 314 7.77 -9.83 -11.34
C VAL A 314 7.59 -11.31 -11.63
N LEU A 315 8.36 -11.85 -12.57
CA LEU A 315 8.15 -13.21 -13.06
C LEU A 315 8.64 -14.27 -12.07
N LEU A 316 9.84 -14.09 -11.50
CA LEU A 316 10.47 -15.08 -10.63
C LEU A 316 9.67 -15.33 -9.34
N PRO A 317 9.16 -14.31 -8.61
CA PRO A 317 8.33 -14.53 -7.42
C PRO A 317 6.99 -15.20 -7.73
N PHE A 318 6.43 -14.96 -8.92
CA PHE A 318 5.26 -15.69 -9.39
C PHE A 318 5.58 -17.15 -9.69
N LEU A 319 6.66 -17.41 -10.46
CA LEU A 319 7.03 -18.76 -10.88
C LEU A 319 7.43 -19.66 -9.71
N VAL A 320 8.09 -19.13 -8.68
CA VAL A 320 8.44 -19.90 -7.48
C VAL A 320 7.20 -20.37 -6.72
N MET A 321 6.20 -19.50 -6.61
CA MET A 321 4.92 -19.83 -5.98
C MET A 321 4.15 -20.83 -6.83
N LEU A 322 4.13 -20.64 -8.14
CA LEU A 322 3.47 -21.54 -9.07
C LEU A 322 4.12 -22.93 -9.06
N TRP A 323 5.44 -22.99 -9.02
CA TRP A 323 6.16 -24.26 -8.94
C TRP A 323 5.88 -24.98 -7.62
N ALA A 324 6.02 -24.28 -6.49
CA ALA A 324 5.81 -24.86 -5.18
C ALA A 324 4.35 -25.30 -4.95
N SER A 325 3.37 -24.68 -5.61
CA SER A 325 1.95 -25.03 -5.44
C SER A 325 1.56 -26.37 -6.06
N PHE A 326 2.33 -26.90 -7.01
CA PHE A 326 2.07 -28.21 -7.61
C PHE A 326 2.81 -29.36 -6.94
N LEU A 327 3.67 -29.08 -5.95
CA LEU A 327 4.48 -30.13 -5.32
C LEU A 327 3.87 -30.59 -3.98
N PRO A 328 4.02 -31.88 -3.62
CA PRO A 328 3.59 -32.38 -2.30
C PRO A 328 4.48 -31.87 -1.16
N PHE A 329 5.75 -31.59 -1.44
CA PHE A 329 6.70 -30.96 -0.51
C PHE A 329 7.63 -30.02 -1.27
N PHE A 330 8.21 -29.05 -0.56
CA PHE A 330 9.05 -28.03 -1.17
C PHE A 330 10.34 -28.63 -1.74
N ALA A 331 10.51 -28.57 -3.07
CA ALA A 331 11.64 -29.17 -3.77
C ALA A 331 12.08 -28.32 -4.96
N ALA A 332 13.39 -28.22 -5.16
CA ALA A 332 13.96 -27.50 -6.29
C ALA A 332 13.55 -28.14 -7.63
N PRO A 333 13.42 -27.35 -8.72
CA PRO A 333 13.20 -27.87 -10.06
C PRO A 333 14.21 -28.96 -10.44
N SER A 334 13.72 -30.17 -10.70
CA SER A 334 14.51 -31.33 -11.10
C SER A 334 13.63 -32.33 -11.85
N ARG A 335 14.24 -33.27 -12.60
CA ARG A 335 13.48 -34.31 -13.32
C ARG A 335 12.58 -35.12 -12.37
N LYS A 336 13.09 -35.49 -11.19
CA LYS A 336 12.33 -36.19 -10.16
C LYS A 336 11.17 -35.34 -9.62
N ALA A 337 11.37 -34.03 -9.45
CA ALA A 337 10.31 -33.16 -8.98
C ALA A 337 9.20 -32.94 -10.02
N LEU A 338 9.53 -32.99 -11.32
CA LEU A 338 8.52 -32.93 -12.40
C LEU A 338 7.54 -34.13 -12.35
N GLU A 339 8.02 -35.31 -11.95
CA GLU A 339 7.18 -36.51 -11.78
C GLU A 339 6.22 -36.42 -10.58
N LEU A 340 6.49 -35.50 -9.64
CA LEU A 340 5.69 -35.27 -8.44
C LEU A 340 4.64 -34.16 -8.60
N LEU A 341 4.55 -33.52 -9.77
CA LEU A 341 3.59 -32.44 -10.00
C LEU A 341 2.16 -32.97 -9.90
N SER A 342 1.36 -32.38 -9.02
CA SER A 342 -0.02 -32.75 -8.77
C SER A 342 -0.89 -31.54 -8.45
N LEU A 343 -2.21 -31.72 -8.53
CA LEU A 343 -3.20 -30.72 -8.10
C LEU A 343 -3.67 -30.94 -6.65
N GLU A 344 -3.00 -31.80 -5.89
CA GLU A 344 -3.44 -32.22 -4.56
C GLU A 344 -3.58 -31.05 -3.58
N ASN A 345 -2.64 -30.09 -3.61
CA ASN A 345 -2.75 -28.89 -2.78
C ASN A 345 -4.03 -28.11 -3.06
N TYR A 346 -4.47 -28.02 -4.32
CA TYR A 346 -5.71 -27.32 -4.67
C TYR A 346 -6.95 -28.13 -4.26
N GLY A 347 -6.91 -29.46 -4.42
CA GLY A 347 -7.95 -30.36 -3.90
C GLY A 347 -8.10 -30.23 -2.38
N TYR A 348 -6.99 -30.24 -1.66
CA TYR A 348 -6.94 -30.00 -0.22
C TYR A 348 -7.56 -28.66 0.15
N LEU A 349 -7.22 -27.57 -0.54
CA LEU A 349 -7.81 -26.25 -0.27
C LEU A 349 -9.33 -26.23 -0.45
N LEU A 350 -9.85 -26.90 -1.48
CA LEU A 350 -11.29 -26.97 -1.72
C LEU A 350 -12.03 -27.67 -0.57
N GLU A 351 -11.41 -28.65 0.08
CA GLU A 351 -11.96 -29.39 1.22
C GLU A 351 -11.66 -28.72 2.58
N PHE A 352 -10.63 -27.89 2.65
CA PHE A 352 -10.19 -27.22 3.85
C PHE A 352 -11.13 -26.09 4.28
N ALA A 353 -11.94 -26.33 5.32
CA ALA A 353 -12.95 -25.38 5.80
C ALA A 353 -12.40 -23.98 6.15
N PRO A 354 -11.24 -23.84 6.83
CA PRO A 354 -10.64 -22.53 7.08
C PRO A 354 -10.28 -21.75 5.82
N PHE A 355 -9.90 -22.41 4.72
CA PHE A 355 -9.67 -21.76 3.44
C PHE A 355 -10.96 -21.22 2.84
N ARG A 356 -12.02 -22.03 2.76
CA ARG A 356 -13.32 -21.57 2.24
C ARG A 356 -13.87 -20.40 3.04
N LEU A 357 -13.76 -20.45 4.37
CA LEU A 357 -14.15 -19.36 5.26
C LEU A 357 -13.32 -18.10 5.01
N ALA A 358 -12.00 -18.22 4.98
CA ALA A 358 -11.10 -17.08 4.76
C ALA A 358 -11.29 -16.43 3.39
N MET A 359 -11.53 -17.23 2.36
CA MET A 359 -11.83 -16.74 1.01
C MET A 359 -13.16 -15.98 0.97
N LYS A 360 -14.23 -16.55 1.57
CA LYS A 360 -15.53 -15.87 1.70
C LYS A 360 -15.40 -14.56 2.46
N ASN A 361 -14.72 -14.56 3.60
CA ASN A 361 -14.52 -13.39 4.44
C ASN A 361 -13.72 -12.30 3.73
N SER A 362 -12.64 -12.65 3.02
CA SER A 362 -11.84 -11.70 2.24
C SER A 362 -12.64 -11.02 1.13
N ILE A 363 -13.44 -11.79 0.37
CA ILE A 363 -14.29 -11.23 -0.70
C ILE A 363 -15.38 -10.35 -0.09
N LEU A 364 -16.07 -10.83 0.96
CA LEU A 364 -17.15 -10.10 1.59
C LEU A 364 -16.64 -8.79 2.21
N LEU A 365 -15.53 -8.82 2.94
CA LEU A 365 -14.91 -7.62 3.49
C LEU A 365 -14.46 -6.66 2.39
N ALA A 366 -13.80 -7.13 1.34
CA ALA A 366 -13.40 -6.25 0.24
C ALA A 366 -14.61 -5.56 -0.42
N LEU A 367 -15.70 -6.28 -0.62
CA LEU A 367 -16.94 -5.75 -1.18
C LEU A 367 -17.62 -4.72 -0.25
N MET A 368 -17.74 -5.06 1.04
CA MET A 368 -18.35 -4.20 2.05
C MET A 368 -17.53 -2.93 2.26
N SER A 369 -16.21 -3.06 2.42
CA SER A 369 -15.30 -1.94 2.61
C SER A 369 -15.29 -1.01 1.39
N ALA A 370 -15.16 -1.54 0.17
CA ALA A 370 -15.20 -0.74 -1.05
C ALA A 370 -16.51 0.05 -1.18
N SER A 371 -17.64 -0.60 -0.90
CA SER A 371 -18.96 0.03 -1.00
C SER A 371 -19.17 1.08 0.09
N ALA A 372 -18.89 0.73 1.35
CA ALA A 372 -19.08 1.62 2.49
C ALA A 372 -18.15 2.84 2.41
N VAL A 373 -16.87 2.64 2.08
CA VAL A 373 -15.91 3.74 1.89
C VAL A 373 -16.38 4.64 0.77
N MET A 374 -16.67 4.11 -0.43
CA MET A 374 -17.03 4.97 -1.56
C MET A 374 -18.35 5.71 -1.36
N VAL A 375 -19.36 5.09 -0.76
CA VAL A 375 -20.60 5.80 -0.40
C VAL A 375 -20.30 6.93 0.59
N LEU A 376 -19.57 6.63 1.67
CA LEU A 376 -19.25 7.62 2.69
C LEU A 376 -18.41 8.78 2.11
N THR A 377 -17.32 8.47 1.41
CA THR A 377 -16.40 9.48 0.88
C THR A 377 -16.98 10.27 -0.28
N SER A 378 -17.86 9.69 -1.10
CA SER A 378 -18.55 10.44 -2.17
C SER A 378 -19.55 11.45 -1.59
N LEU A 379 -20.29 11.07 -0.54
CA LEU A 379 -21.17 11.99 0.19
C LEU A 379 -20.37 13.11 0.87
N ILE A 380 -19.27 12.78 1.55
CA ILE A 380 -18.42 13.78 2.19
C ILE A 380 -17.80 14.70 1.14
N ALA A 381 -17.23 14.16 0.07
CA ALA A 381 -16.64 14.98 -1.00
C ALA A 381 -17.69 15.89 -1.66
N TRP A 382 -18.93 15.41 -1.84
CA TRP A 382 -20.02 16.26 -2.31
C TRP A 382 -20.28 17.43 -1.37
N ILE A 383 -20.36 17.18 -0.06
CA ILE A 383 -20.56 18.22 0.95
C ILE A 383 -19.41 19.24 0.93
N VAL A 384 -18.18 18.75 0.84
CA VAL A 384 -16.96 19.59 0.86
C VAL A 384 -16.89 20.50 -0.36
N TYR A 385 -17.12 19.96 -1.56
CA TYR A 385 -16.86 20.68 -2.81
C TYR A 385 -18.09 21.30 -3.47
N LYS A 386 -19.32 20.87 -3.14
CA LYS A 386 -20.56 21.39 -3.76
C LYS A 386 -21.49 22.13 -2.79
N SER A 387 -21.56 21.77 -1.51
CA SER A 387 -22.62 22.26 -0.61
C SER A 387 -22.35 23.62 0.10
N ARG A 388 -21.17 24.24 -0.05
CA ARG A 388 -20.78 25.53 0.57
C ARG A 388 -21.06 25.64 2.09
N LEU A 389 -21.17 24.52 2.80
CA LEU A 389 -21.49 24.51 4.23
C LEU A 389 -20.29 24.96 5.08
N PRO A 390 -20.52 25.75 6.15
CA PRO A 390 -19.44 26.13 7.07
C PRO A 390 -18.86 24.90 7.76
N GLY A 391 -17.53 24.85 7.90
CA GLY A 391 -16.82 23.75 8.58
C GLY A 391 -16.59 22.50 7.73
N SER A 392 -16.93 22.52 6.44
CA SER A 392 -16.71 21.38 5.53
C SER A 392 -15.24 20.96 5.42
N TRP A 393 -14.30 21.91 5.57
CA TRP A 393 -12.85 21.64 5.64
C TRP A 393 -12.47 20.61 6.70
N MET A 394 -13.23 20.54 7.81
CA MET A 394 -12.96 19.59 8.89
C MET A 394 -13.33 18.16 8.49
N LEU A 395 -14.36 17.98 7.65
CA LEU A 395 -14.69 16.66 7.11
C LEU A 395 -13.59 16.14 6.18
N ASP A 396 -13.04 17.03 5.33
CA ASP A 396 -11.91 16.69 4.47
C ASP A 396 -10.69 16.31 5.32
N PHE A 397 -10.35 17.13 6.32
CA PHE A 397 -9.26 16.84 7.26
C PHE A 397 -9.44 15.48 7.95
N LEU A 398 -10.59 15.24 8.60
CA LEU A 398 -10.87 14.02 9.34
C LEU A 398 -10.82 12.76 8.46
N ALA A 399 -11.30 12.85 7.22
CA ALA A 399 -11.26 11.74 6.28
C ALA A 399 -9.84 11.44 5.75
N PHE A 400 -8.94 12.43 5.81
CA PHE A 400 -7.53 12.25 5.46
C PHE A 400 -6.64 11.79 6.63
N VAL A 401 -7.00 12.05 7.90
CA VAL A 401 -6.21 11.66 9.10
C VAL A 401 -5.67 10.22 9.05
N PRO A 402 -6.46 9.20 8.67
CA PRO A 402 -5.99 7.81 8.66
C PRO A 402 -4.80 7.54 7.73
N ILE A 403 -4.47 8.44 6.81
CA ILE A 403 -3.35 8.24 5.87
C ILE A 403 -1.99 8.13 6.57
N ALA A 404 -1.86 8.69 7.78
CA ALA A 404 -0.64 8.68 8.57
C ALA A 404 -0.62 7.58 9.64
N VAL A 405 -1.65 6.73 9.69
CA VAL A 405 -1.80 5.70 10.72
C VAL A 405 -1.30 4.36 10.18
N PRO A 406 -0.20 3.81 10.72
CA PRO A 406 0.28 2.49 10.33
C PRO A 406 -0.78 1.42 10.57
N GLY A 407 -0.82 0.40 9.71
CA GLY A 407 -1.84 -0.66 9.80
C GLY A 407 -1.82 -1.40 11.14
N ILE A 408 -0.63 -1.69 11.67
CA ILE A 408 -0.47 -2.34 12.98
C ILE A 408 -0.92 -1.44 14.13
N VAL A 409 -0.69 -0.13 14.03
CA VAL A 409 -1.12 0.87 15.03
C VAL A 409 -2.64 1.00 15.03
N LEU A 410 -3.28 1.01 13.85
CA LEU A 410 -4.73 1.01 13.74
C LEU A 410 -5.35 -0.27 14.33
N GLY A 411 -4.78 -1.44 14.03
CA GLY A 411 -5.26 -2.71 14.58
C GLY A 411 -5.19 -2.70 16.11
N MET A 412 -4.05 -2.25 16.65
CA MET A 412 -3.85 -2.08 18.07
C MET A 412 -4.85 -1.09 18.69
N ALA A 413 -5.03 0.08 18.08
CA ALA A 413 -5.96 1.11 18.55
C ALA A 413 -7.40 0.58 18.65
N LEU A 414 -7.81 -0.24 17.67
CA LEU A 414 -9.15 -0.85 17.66
C LEU A 414 -9.30 -1.97 18.69
N ILE A 415 -8.26 -2.78 18.95
CA ILE A 415 -8.29 -3.74 20.08
C ILE A 415 -8.56 -2.97 21.37
N LEU A 416 -7.74 -1.97 21.68
CA LEU A 416 -7.86 -1.20 22.92
C LEU A 416 -9.22 -0.52 23.03
N LEU A 417 -9.74 0.03 21.92
CA LEU A 417 -11.06 0.62 21.86
C LEU A 417 -12.16 -0.36 22.25
N TYR A 418 -12.20 -1.56 21.67
CA TYR A 418 -13.27 -2.53 21.94
C TYR A 418 -13.07 -3.34 23.22
N VAL A 419 -11.87 -3.34 23.79
CA VAL A 419 -11.62 -3.80 25.16
C VAL A 419 -12.18 -2.78 26.17
N ALA A 420 -11.97 -1.48 25.93
CA ALA A 420 -12.49 -0.41 26.79
C ALA A 420 -14.02 -0.23 26.66
N PHE A 421 -14.54 -0.32 25.44
CA PHE A 421 -15.96 -0.25 25.11
C PHE A 421 -16.41 -1.61 24.55
N PRO A 422 -16.85 -2.55 25.40
CA PRO A 422 -17.12 -3.94 25.03
C PRO A 422 -18.42 -4.09 24.22
N LEU A 423 -18.44 -3.51 23.02
CA LEU A 423 -19.39 -3.86 21.98
C LEU A 423 -19.03 -5.25 21.48
N PRO A 424 -19.99 -6.17 21.31
CA PRO A 424 -19.74 -7.57 20.91
C PRO A 424 -19.41 -7.70 19.42
N ILE A 425 -18.45 -6.91 18.94
CA ILE A 425 -17.99 -6.89 17.55
C ILE A 425 -16.55 -7.37 17.41
N TYR A 426 -15.79 -7.44 18.52
CA TYR A 426 -14.45 -8.03 18.52
C TYR A 426 -14.52 -9.51 18.11
N GLY A 427 -13.58 -9.94 17.26
CA GLY A 427 -13.57 -11.28 16.69
C GLY A 427 -14.59 -11.54 15.58
N THR A 428 -15.40 -10.56 15.20
CA THR A 428 -16.35 -10.65 14.07
C THR A 428 -15.82 -9.91 12.84
N LEU A 429 -16.49 -10.05 11.69
CA LEU A 429 -16.14 -9.27 10.49
C LEU A 429 -16.36 -7.75 10.66
N TRP A 430 -17.18 -7.32 11.63
CA TRP A 430 -17.50 -5.90 11.82
C TRP A 430 -16.29 -5.09 12.27
N VAL A 431 -15.45 -5.63 13.16
CA VAL A 431 -14.24 -4.92 13.58
C VAL A 431 -13.24 -4.77 12.42
N LEU A 432 -13.12 -5.78 11.56
CA LEU A 432 -12.32 -5.71 10.35
C LEU A 432 -12.89 -4.72 9.33
N LEU A 433 -14.22 -4.68 9.17
CA LEU A 433 -14.88 -3.72 8.29
C LEU A 433 -14.62 -2.29 8.74
N ILE A 434 -14.75 -2.00 10.04
CA ILE A 434 -14.46 -0.68 10.63
C ILE A 434 -12.99 -0.32 10.39
N ALA A 435 -12.08 -1.26 10.64
CA ALA A 435 -10.65 -1.05 10.41
C ALA A 435 -10.33 -0.70 8.94
N TYR A 436 -10.92 -1.44 8.00
CA TYR A 436 -10.70 -1.23 6.58
C TYR A 436 -11.34 0.08 6.11
N MET A 437 -12.53 0.42 6.63
CA MET A 437 -13.16 1.71 6.37
C MET A 437 -12.25 2.84 6.81
N THR A 438 -11.80 2.85 8.07
CA THR A 438 -10.88 3.86 8.60
C THR A 438 -9.62 3.95 7.74
N LYS A 439 -8.95 2.83 7.49
CA LYS A 439 -7.69 2.78 6.74
C LYS A 439 -7.83 3.32 5.32
N TYR A 440 -8.97 3.07 4.66
CA TYR A 440 -9.16 3.37 3.25
C TYR A 440 -9.97 4.65 2.94
N LEU A 441 -10.46 5.36 3.96
CA LEU A 441 -11.07 6.69 3.83
C LEU A 441 -10.27 7.66 2.93
N PRO A 442 -8.94 7.83 3.09
CA PRO A 442 -8.19 8.81 2.31
C PRO A 442 -8.17 8.49 0.80
N TYR A 443 -8.19 7.21 0.43
CA TYR A 443 -8.18 6.79 -0.97
C TYR A 443 -9.54 6.98 -1.62
N GLY A 444 -10.62 6.63 -0.91
CA GLY A 444 -11.99 6.92 -1.36
C GLY A 444 -12.23 8.42 -1.52
N MET A 445 -11.78 9.23 -0.56
CA MET A 445 -11.86 10.69 -0.62
C MET A 445 -11.13 11.25 -1.82
N ARG A 446 -9.88 10.85 -2.07
CA ARG A 446 -9.09 11.34 -3.21
C ARG A 446 -9.71 10.97 -4.56
N SER A 447 -10.29 9.78 -4.67
CA SER A 447 -11.00 9.38 -5.89
C SER A 447 -12.27 10.19 -6.10
N ALA A 448 -13.07 10.36 -5.03
CA ALA A 448 -14.32 11.10 -5.10
C ALA A 448 -14.10 12.59 -5.38
N SER A 449 -13.21 13.25 -4.63
CA SER A 449 -12.89 14.67 -4.81
C SER A 449 -12.30 14.95 -6.18
N GLY A 450 -11.35 14.10 -6.64
CA GLY A 450 -10.75 14.23 -7.96
C GLY A 450 -11.76 14.17 -9.10
N SER A 451 -12.83 13.38 -8.94
CA SER A 451 -13.91 13.27 -9.93
C SER A 451 -14.86 14.48 -9.87
N ILE A 452 -15.23 14.91 -8.66
CA ILE A 452 -16.17 16.02 -8.45
C ILE A 452 -15.59 17.35 -8.92
N ILE A 453 -14.30 17.60 -8.66
CA ILE A 453 -13.63 18.85 -9.04
C ILE A 453 -13.53 19.00 -10.58
N GLN A 454 -13.46 17.89 -11.32
CA GLN A 454 -13.37 17.92 -12.78
C GLN A 454 -14.70 18.27 -13.47
N VAL A 455 -15.84 18.13 -12.79
CA VAL A 455 -17.17 18.38 -13.37
C VAL A 455 -17.63 19.82 -13.02
N HIS A 456 -17.57 20.71 -14.01
CA HIS A 456 -17.93 22.12 -13.87
C HIS A 456 -19.43 22.32 -13.56
N SER A 457 -19.78 23.34 -12.75
CA SER A 457 -21.18 23.60 -12.35
C SER A 457 -22.08 24.02 -13.52
N GLU A 458 -21.50 24.54 -14.60
CA GLU A 458 -22.21 24.96 -15.81
C GLU A 458 -23.06 23.83 -16.43
N LEU A 459 -22.64 22.57 -16.31
CA LEU A 459 -23.42 21.42 -16.80
C LEU A 459 -24.71 21.22 -15.98
N GLU A 460 -24.66 21.51 -14.68
CA GLU A 460 -25.83 21.44 -13.79
C GLU A 460 -26.76 22.64 -14.02
N GLU A 461 -26.18 23.82 -14.22
CA GLU A 461 -26.91 25.05 -14.53
C GLU A 461 -27.63 24.95 -15.89
N ALA A 462 -26.95 24.46 -16.93
CA ALA A 462 -27.54 24.26 -18.25
C ALA A 462 -28.70 23.24 -18.23
N ALA A 463 -28.58 22.18 -17.44
CA ALA A 463 -29.67 21.23 -17.22
C ALA A 463 -30.86 21.90 -16.52
N GLY A 464 -30.59 22.73 -15.50
CA GLY A 464 -31.59 23.53 -14.80
C GLY A 464 -32.32 24.52 -15.72
N THR A 465 -31.58 25.26 -16.56
CA THR A 465 -32.16 26.17 -17.57
C THR A 465 -32.97 25.42 -18.63
N SER A 466 -32.63 24.17 -18.91
CA SER A 466 -33.39 23.27 -19.80
C SER A 466 -34.64 22.66 -19.12
N GLY A 467 -34.97 23.08 -17.89
CA GLY A 467 -36.16 22.63 -17.15
C GLY A 467 -35.96 21.34 -16.34
N ALA A 468 -34.74 20.84 -16.20
CA ALA A 468 -34.47 19.65 -15.40
C ALA A 468 -34.55 19.97 -13.89
N SER A 469 -35.26 19.14 -13.14
CA SER A 469 -35.24 19.21 -11.67
C SER A 469 -33.90 18.75 -11.10
N TRP A 470 -33.57 19.11 -9.86
CA TRP A 470 -32.30 18.72 -9.22
C TRP A 470 -32.05 17.20 -9.28
N TRP A 471 -33.09 16.39 -9.04
CA TRP A 471 -32.99 14.93 -9.14
C TRP A 471 -32.74 14.45 -10.57
N GLN A 472 -33.35 15.08 -11.57
CA GLN A 472 -33.09 14.75 -12.97
C GLN A 472 -31.66 15.12 -13.36
N THR A 473 -31.19 16.31 -12.99
CA THR A 473 -29.82 16.76 -13.19
C THR A 473 -28.82 15.82 -12.54
N PHE A 474 -29.05 15.44 -11.27
CA PHE A 474 -28.16 14.51 -10.57
C PHE A 474 -28.07 13.15 -11.26
N TRP A 475 -29.20 12.50 -11.55
CA TRP A 475 -29.20 11.14 -12.09
C TRP A 475 -28.84 11.04 -13.57
N ARG A 476 -29.14 12.07 -14.37
CA ARG A 476 -28.94 12.06 -15.83
C ARG A 476 -27.71 12.80 -16.31
N VAL A 477 -27.18 13.75 -15.52
CA VAL A 477 -26.02 14.57 -15.90
C VAL A 477 -24.87 14.32 -14.94
N THR A 478 -25.02 14.68 -13.68
CA THR A 478 -23.90 14.70 -12.73
C THR A 478 -23.37 13.31 -12.40
N LEU A 479 -24.22 12.39 -11.94
CA LEU A 479 -23.79 11.05 -11.53
C LEU A 479 -23.16 10.27 -12.69
N PRO A 480 -23.71 10.25 -13.93
CA PRO A 480 -23.05 9.62 -15.07
C PRO A 480 -21.64 10.12 -15.35
N LEU A 481 -21.38 11.42 -15.19
CA LEU A 481 -20.04 12.02 -15.34
C LEU A 481 -19.09 11.65 -14.20
N LEU A 482 -19.61 11.45 -12.98
CA LEU A 482 -18.82 11.06 -11.80
C LEU A 482 -18.57 9.55 -11.69
N ARG A 483 -19.45 8.72 -12.27
CA ARG A 483 -19.40 7.24 -12.22
C ARG A 483 -18.01 6.67 -12.55
N PRO A 484 -17.32 7.08 -13.63
CA PRO A 484 -16.00 6.54 -13.97
C PRO A 484 -15.01 6.61 -12.80
N GLY A 485 -14.91 7.77 -12.16
CA GLY A 485 -13.97 7.97 -11.05
C GLY A 485 -14.45 7.38 -9.72
N PHE A 486 -15.76 7.27 -9.48
CA PHE A 486 -16.29 6.55 -8.32
C PHE A 486 -16.05 5.04 -8.44
N VAL A 487 -16.24 4.47 -9.63
CA VAL A 487 -15.97 3.04 -9.89
C VAL A 487 -14.48 2.75 -9.78
N ALA A 488 -13.62 3.61 -10.33
CA ALA A 488 -12.17 3.47 -10.17
C ALA A 488 -11.75 3.48 -8.68
N GLY A 489 -12.31 4.40 -7.89
CA GLY A 489 -12.09 4.45 -6.45
C GLY A 489 -12.58 3.20 -5.72
N TRP A 490 -13.78 2.72 -6.04
CA TRP A 490 -14.34 1.49 -5.46
C TRP A 490 -13.43 0.30 -5.70
N ILE A 491 -12.88 0.18 -6.90
CA ILE A 491 -12.06 -0.96 -7.31
C ILE A 491 -10.69 -0.89 -6.67
N TYR A 492 -10.12 0.31 -6.59
CA TYR A 492 -8.90 0.51 -5.81
C TYR A 492 -9.11 0.06 -4.36
N VAL A 493 -10.17 0.54 -3.68
CA VAL A 493 -10.48 0.17 -2.29
C VAL A 493 -10.74 -1.34 -2.15
N PHE A 494 -11.42 -1.96 -3.12
CA PHE A 494 -11.63 -3.41 -3.14
C PHE A 494 -10.29 -4.17 -3.16
N ILE A 495 -9.41 -3.82 -4.10
CA ILE A 495 -8.13 -4.52 -4.30
C ILE A 495 -7.24 -4.36 -3.05
N VAL A 496 -7.17 -3.17 -2.45
CA VAL A 496 -6.38 -2.96 -1.22
C VAL A 496 -7.00 -3.64 0.00
N SER A 497 -8.34 -3.69 0.10
CA SER A 497 -9.04 -4.39 1.19
C SER A 497 -8.87 -5.91 1.12
N PHE A 498 -8.91 -6.49 -0.08
CA PHE A 498 -8.75 -7.93 -0.28
C PHE A 498 -7.38 -8.45 0.18
N ARG A 499 -6.33 -7.65 -0.03
CA ARG A 499 -4.95 -7.99 0.31
C ARG A 499 -4.51 -7.54 1.70
N GLU A 500 -5.39 -6.89 2.45
CA GLU A 500 -5.02 -6.25 3.71
C GLU A 500 -4.57 -7.29 4.74
N PHE A 501 -3.41 -7.04 5.36
CA PHE A 501 -2.76 -7.95 6.32
C PHE A 501 -2.45 -7.24 7.64
N SER A 502 -1.72 -6.12 7.57
CA SER A 502 -1.15 -5.42 8.71
C SER A 502 -2.16 -5.11 9.83
N THR A 503 -3.38 -4.69 9.49
CA THR A 503 -4.41 -4.40 10.50
C THR A 503 -5.18 -5.66 10.92
N SER A 504 -5.35 -6.61 10.00
CA SER A 504 -6.12 -7.84 10.20
C SER A 504 -5.45 -8.84 11.12
N ILE A 505 -4.12 -8.86 11.18
CA ILE A 505 -3.36 -9.82 11.99
C ILE A 505 -3.64 -9.69 13.49
N LEU A 506 -3.94 -8.48 13.95
CA LEU A 506 -4.28 -8.20 15.34
C LEU A 506 -5.77 -8.42 15.63
N LEU A 507 -6.64 -8.19 14.63
CA LEU A 507 -8.10 -8.16 14.84
C LEU A 507 -8.80 -9.47 14.48
N ALA A 508 -8.24 -10.25 13.56
CA ALA A 508 -8.88 -11.45 13.05
C ALA A 508 -8.74 -12.61 14.04
N THR A 509 -9.84 -13.33 14.26
CA THR A 509 -9.89 -14.56 15.05
C THR A 509 -10.13 -15.77 14.14
N GLY A 510 -10.42 -16.95 14.71
CA GLY A 510 -10.73 -18.15 13.93
C GLY A 510 -11.91 -17.97 12.95
N GLU A 511 -12.97 -17.29 13.38
CA GLU A 511 -14.21 -17.14 12.59
C GLU A 511 -14.17 -15.95 11.60
N SER A 512 -13.46 -14.88 11.95
CA SER A 512 -13.29 -13.68 11.13
C SER A 512 -12.03 -13.70 10.28
N ARG A 513 -11.31 -14.83 10.25
CA ARG A 513 -10.05 -15.00 9.51
C ARG A 513 -10.22 -14.60 8.04
N VAL A 514 -9.25 -13.85 7.52
CA VAL A 514 -9.14 -13.48 6.10
C VAL A 514 -7.97 -14.23 5.45
N LEU A 515 -7.95 -14.26 4.11
CA LEU A 515 -7.03 -15.07 3.32
C LEU A 515 -5.55 -14.71 3.54
N SER A 516 -5.23 -13.43 3.73
CA SER A 516 -3.89 -12.95 4.07
C SER A 516 -3.39 -13.50 5.41
N ILE A 517 -4.28 -13.60 6.41
CA ILE A 517 -3.96 -14.17 7.74
C ILE A 517 -3.82 -15.69 7.65
N LEU A 518 -4.71 -16.36 6.90
CA LEU A 518 -4.59 -17.80 6.69
C LEU A 518 -3.25 -18.16 6.03
N LEU A 519 -2.85 -17.40 5.01
CA LEU A 519 -1.58 -17.58 4.32
C LEU A 519 -0.40 -17.44 5.29
N PHE A 520 -0.41 -16.44 6.16
CA PHE A 520 0.61 -16.27 7.22
C PHE A 520 0.59 -17.43 8.23
N THR A 521 -0.58 -17.83 8.74
CA THR A 521 -0.70 -18.93 9.71
C THR A 521 -0.20 -20.26 9.13
N MET A 522 -0.54 -20.56 7.88
CA MET A 522 -0.08 -21.78 7.19
C MET A 522 1.44 -21.78 6.97
N PHE A 523 2.03 -20.59 6.72
CA PHE A 523 3.46 -20.42 6.60
C PHE A 523 4.19 -20.66 7.93
N GLU A 524 3.69 -20.08 9.03
CA GLU A 524 4.21 -20.33 10.38
C GLU A 524 4.12 -21.82 10.79
N GLN A 525 3.11 -22.53 10.28
CA GLN A 525 2.94 -23.97 10.48
C GLN A 525 3.83 -24.83 9.56
N GLY A 526 4.64 -24.22 8.69
CA GLY A 526 5.53 -24.93 7.77
C GLY A 526 4.84 -25.57 6.56
N GLN A 527 3.58 -25.22 6.26
CA GLN A 527 2.83 -25.76 5.12
C GLN A 527 3.17 -25.03 3.81
N VAL A 528 4.44 -25.09 3.42
CA VAL A 528 5.04 -24.27 2.35
C VAL A 528 4.34 -24.40 0.99
N THR A 529 3.98 -25.63 0.58
CA THR A 529 3.33 -25.91 -0.71
C THR A 529 1.85 -25.48 -0.73
N VAL A 530 1.15 -25.66 0.38
CA VAL A 530 -0.22 -25.16 0.58
C VAL A 530 -0.25 -23.63 0.56
N VAL A 531 0.70 -22.98 1.22
CA VAL A 531 0.88 -21.50 1.17
C VAL A 531 1.07 -21.02 -0.27
N ALA A 532 1.88 -21.73 -1.05
CA ALA A 532 2.08 -21.44 -2.46
C ALA A 532 0.76 -21.52 -3.25
N ALA A 533 -0.02 -22.58 -3.03
CA ALA A 533 -1.33 -22.76 -3.66
C ALA A 533 -2.34 -21.66 -3.27
N ILE A 534 -2.42 -21.30 -1.98
CA ILE A 534 -3.24 -20.16 -1.51
C ILE A 534 -2.80 -18.88 -2.24
N GLY A 535 -1.49 -18.67 -2.35
CA GLY A 535 -0.92 -17.53 -3.05
C GLY A 535 -1.31 -17.44 -4.52
N ILE A 536 -1.25 -18.55 -5.25
CA ILE A 536 -1.71 -18.60 -6.65
C ILE A 536 -3.21 -18.32 -6.75
N VAL A 537 -4.04 -18.87 -5.85
CA VAL A 537 -5.48 -18.56 -5.84
C VAL A 537 -5.73 -17.08 -5.57
N MET A 538 -4.99 -16.45 -4.65
CA MET A 538 -5.06 -15.00 -4.40
C MET A 538 -4.74 -14.19 -5.66
N ILE A 539 -3.64 -14.54 -6.35
CA ILE A 539 -3.22 -13.89 -7.59
C ILE A 539 -4.32 -14.02 -8.66
N LEU A 540 -4.80 -15.23 -8.91
CA LEU A 540 -5.83 -15.49 -9.91
C LEU A 540 -7.14 -14.75 -9.60
N THR A 541 -7.52 -14.68 -8.33
CA THR A 541 -8.70 -13.93 -7.89
C THR A 541 -8.54 -12.44 -8.21
N LEU A 542 -7.39 -11.85 -7.83
CA LEU A 542 -7.11 -10.44 -8.10
C LEU A 542 -7.03 -10.13 -9.59
N LEU A 543 -6.38 -10.99 -10.39
CA LEU A 543 -6.34 -10.86 -11.84
C LEU A 543 -7.73 -10.95 -12.47
N ALA A 544 -8.59 -11.87 -11.99
CA ALA A 544 -9.97 -11.98 -12.45
C ALA A 544 -10.76 -10.69 -12.15
N ILE A 545 -10.59 -10.11 -10.96
CA ILE A 545 -11.24 -8.84 -10.58
C ILE A 545 -10.76 -7.69 -11.47
N VAL A 546 -9.44 -7.56 -11.67
CA VAL A 546 -8.86 -6.52 -12.55
C VAL A 546 -9.31 -6.70 -13.99
N ALA A 547 -9.40 -7.93 -14.50
CA ALA A 547 -9.87 -8.21 -15.86
C ALA A 547 -11.36 -7.89 -16.05
N VAL A 548 -12.21 -8.28 -15.09
CA VAL A 548 -13.64 -7.92 -15.06
C VAL A 548 -13.77 -6.40 -15.05
N PHE A 549 -12.98 -5.72 -14.23
CA PHE A 549 -12.96 -4.26 -14.20
C PHE A 549 -12.58 -3.67 -15.54
N TYR A 550 -11.46 -4.06 -16.15
CA TYR A 550 -11.01 -3.51 -17.42
C TYR A 550 -12.10 -3.62 -18.49
N LYS A 551 -12.82 -4.74 -18.53
CA LYS A 551 -13.96 -4.96 -19.41
C LYS A 551 -15.16 -4.05 -19.11
N VAL A 552 -15.43 -3.75 -17.84
CA VAL A 552 -16.50 -2.83 -17.42
C VAL A 552 -16.11 -1.37 -17.68
N SER A 553 -14.85 -0.99 -17.41
CA SER A 553 -14.29 0.34 -17.66
C SER A 553 -14.33 0.76 -19.11
N GLY A 554 -13.96 -0.15 -20.02
CA GLY A 554 -14.05 0.09 -21.45
C GLY A 554 -15.49 0.35 -21.94
N ARG A 555 -16.51 -0.13 -21.19
CA ARG A 555 -17.94 0.15 -21.47
C ARG A 555 -18.43 1.46 -20.84
N VAL A 556 -17.74 1.96 -19.82
CA VAL A 556 -18.09 3.18 -19.06
C VAL A 556 -17.31 4.40 -19.57
N GLY A 557 -16.53 4.25 -20.65
CA GLY A 557 -15.82 5.37 -21.29
C GLY A 557 -14.57 5.84 -20.54
N ILE A 558 -14.04 5.01 -19.64
CA ILE A 558 -12.72 5.26 -19.02
C ILE A 558 -11.67 5.03 -20.10
N GLN A 559 -11.07 6.11 -20.63
CA GLN A 559 -9.84 6.00 -21.41
C GLN A 559 -8.75 5.52 -20.44
N THR A 560 -8.29 4.28 -20.66
CA THR A 560 -7.23 3.64 -19.86
C THR A 560 -5.88 3.88 -20.49
#